data_AF-V9IKI9-F1
#
_entry.id   AF-V9IKI9-F1
#
_cell.length_a   1.000
_cell.length_b   1.000
_cell.length_c   1.000
_cell.angle_alpha   90.00
_cell.angle_beta   90.00
_cell.angle_gamma   90.00
#
_symmetry.space_group_name_H-M   'P 1'
#
loop_
_entity.id
_entity.type
_entity.pdbx_description
1 polymer ?
#
loop_
_entity_poly.entity_id
_entity_poly.type
_entity_poly.pdbx_seq_one_letter_code
_entity_poly.pdbx_strand_id
1 'polypeptide(L)'
;MTESSFLTIERLGVDEVWLPVATDANWETKFEWQRMSMVLGSSQVTITWQVPEDIKAGEYRIRHNGYYRYILGGIFPYYGVSNHFQVLSTESSCCKRHYYE
;
A
#
# COMPACT_ATOMS: atom_id res chain seq x y z
N MET A 1 0.63 9.90 -13.73
CA MET A 1 1.74 10.14 -12.80
C MET A 1 2.97 9.50 -13.39
N THR A 2 3.68 10.23 -14.23
CA THR A 2 4.91 9.71 -14.86
C THR A 2 6.06 9.91 -13.87
N GLU A 3 6.97 8.94 -13.76
CA GLU A 3 8.07 8.93 -12.77
C GLU A 3 7.61 9.08 -11.30
N SER A 4 6.39 8.65 -11.00
CA SER A 4 5.78 8.66 -9.66
C SER A 4 4.80 7.49 -9.55
N SER A 5 4.09 7.36 -8.42
CA SER A 5 3.27 6.17 -8.15
C SER A 5 1.89 6.49 -7.57
N PHE A 6 0.85 5.81 -8.07
CA PHE A 6 -0.53 5.89 -7.60
C PHE A 6 -0.74 5.28 -6.21
N LEU A 7 0.13 4.37 -5.80
CA LEU A 7 0.10 3.79 -4.46
C LEU A 7 1.51 3.51 -3.94
N THR A 8 1.69 3.58 -2.63
CA THR A 8 2.85 3.01 -1.95
C THR A 8 2.40 2.14 -0.81
N ILE A 9 3.02 0.98 -0.69
CA ILE A 9 3.01 0.20 0.55
C ILE A 9 4.17 0.72 1.38
N GLU A 10 3.89 1.20 2.59
CA GLU A 10 4.88 1.81 3.45
C GLU A 10 5.03 0.99 4.73
N ARG A 11 6.26 0.77 5.18
CA ARG A 11 6.59 0.14 6.47
C ARG A 11 7.12 1.18 7.44
N LEU A 12 6.74 1.09 8.72
CA LEU A 12 7.32 1.94 9.75
C LEU A 12 8.77 1.51 10.02
N GLY A 13 9.70 2.44 9.80
CA GLY A 13 11.12 2.30 10.09
C GLY A 13 11.45 2.51 11.56
N VAL A 14 12.72 2.29 11.92
CA VAL A 14 13.22 2.41 13.30
C VAL A 14 13.10 3.84 13.83
N ASP A 15 13.25 4.84 12.95
CA ASP A 15 13.18 6.26 13.30
C ASP A 15 11.74 6.82 13.25
N GLU A 16 10.73 5.97 13.33
CA GLU A 16 9.30 6.31 13.14
C GLU A 16 8.97 6.91 11.76
N VAL A 17 9.87 6.74 10.80
CA VAL A 17 9.70 7.18 9.41
C VAL A 17 9.07 6.08 8.57
N TRP A 18 8.04 6.43 7.81
CA TRP A 18 7.40 5.54 6.85
C TRP A 18 8.24 5.41 5.58
N LEU A 19 8.67 4.19 5.27
CA LEU A 19 9.52 3.89 4.12
C LEU A 19 8.72 3.10 3.07
N PRO A 20 8.72 3.52 1.80
CA PRO A 20 8.06 2.76 0.74
C PRO A 20 8.80 1.44 0.50
N VAL A 21 8.06 0.33 0.51
CA VAL A 21 8.57 -1.03 0.25
C VAL A 21 8.04 -1.61 -1.06
N ALA A 22 6.90 -1.11 -1.55
CA ALA A 22 6.34 -1.45 -2.85
C ALA A 22 5.55 -0.26 -3.43
N THR A 23 5.43 -0.24 -4.76
CA THR A 23 4.79 0.80 -5.58
C THR A 23 3.83 0.15 -6.58
N ASP A 24 3.05 0.94 -7.31
CA ASP A 24 2.22 0.44 -8.43
C ASP A 24 2.97 -0.24 -9.59
N ALA A 25 4.32 -0.20 -9.60
CA ALA A 25 5.15 -0.95 -10.54
C ALA A 25 5.49 -2.37 -10.05
N ASN A 26 5.21 -2.68 -8.78
CA ASN A 26 5.52 -3.97 -8.18
C ASN A 26 4.42 -5.01 -8.44
N TRP A 27 4.81 -6.25 -8.72
CA TRP A 27 3.92 -7.34 -9.15
C TRP A 27 2.91 -7.74 -8.09
N GLU A 28 3.29 -7.60 -6.83
CA GLU A 28 2.48 -7.88 -5.65
C GLU A 28 1.44 -6.80 -5.36
N THR A 29 1.41 -5.70 -6.12
CA THR A 29 0.43 -4.64 -5.95
C THR A 29 -0.51 -4.53 -7.13
N LYS A 30 -1.73 -4.05 -6.88
CA LYS A 30 -2.71 -3.76 -7.92
C LYS A 30 -3.43 -2.45 -7.62
N PHE A 31 -3.55 -1.62 -8.65
CA PHE A 31 -4.33 -0.40 -8.65
C PHE A 31 -5.55 -0.56 -9.56
N GLU A 32 -6.75 -0.45 -9.01
CA GLU A 32 -7.99 -0.53 -9.77
C GLU A 32 -8.79 0.75 -9.57
N TRP A 33 -9.07 1.45 -10.67
CA TRP A 33 -9.92 2.64 -10.67
C TRP A 33 -11.27 2.29 -11.27
N GLN A 34 -12.34 2.69 -10.59
CA GLN A 34 -13.70 2.50 -11.04
C GLN A 34 -14.47 3.82 -10.98
N ARG A 35 -15.15 4.16 -12.08
CA ARG A 35 -16.13 5.24 -12.08
C ARG A 35 -17.37 4.79 -11.32
N MET A 36 -17.76 5.54 -10.28
CA MET A 36 -18.95 5.24 -9.48
C MET A 36 -20.16 6.04 -9.96
N SER A 37 -19.98 7.31 -10.31
CA SER A 37 -21.03 8.14 -10.90
C SER A 37 -20.46 9.09 -11.94
N MET A 38 -21.00 9.03 -13.15
CA MET A 38 -20.69 10.00 -14.20
C MET A 38 -21.26 11.38 -13.83
N VAL A 39 -22.48 11.42 -13.30
CA VAL A 39 -23.21 12.67 -12.98
C VAL A 39 -22.55 13.41 -11.81
N LEU A 40 -22.21 12.69 -10.74
CA LEU A 40 -21.56 13.30 -9.56
C LEU A 40 -20.02 13.40 -9.71
N GLY A 41 -19.47 12.86 -10.80
CA GLY A 41 -18.03 12.87 -11.04
C GLY A 41 -17.23 11.95 -10.12
N SER A 42 -17.87 11.12 -9.29
CA SER A 42 -17.20 10.29 -8.29
C SER A 42 -16.58 9.01 -8.85
N SER A 43 -15.50 8.57 -8.22
CA SER A 43 -14.81 7.32 -8.50
C SER A 43 -14.30 6.69 -7.22
N GLN A 44 -14.04 5.40 -7.28
CA GLN A 44 -13.40 4.63 -6.23
C GLN A 44 -12.10 4.05 -6.75
N VAL A 45 -11.09 4.07 -5.89
CA VAL A 45 -9.81 3.37 -6.11
C VAL A 45 -9.77 2.20 -5.13
N THR A 46 -9.50 1.02 -5.66
CA THR A 46 -9.19 -0.17 -4.87
C THR A 46 -7.72 -0.49 -5.04
N ILE A 47 -7.00 -0.55 -3.93
CA ILE A 47 -5.60 -0.95 -3.88
C ILE A 47 -5.53 -2.32 -3.22
N THR A 48 -4.87 -3.25 -3.89
CA THR A 48 -4.61 -4.60 -3.36
C THR A 48 -3.12 -4.78 -3.20
N TRP A 49 -2.71 -5.38 -2.08
CA TRP A 49 -1.35 -5.81 -1.83
C TRP A 49 -1.34 -7.29 -1.45
N GLN A 50 -0.70 -8.11 -2.28
CA GLN A 50 -0.41 -9.50 -1.99
C GLN A 50 0.88 -9.56 -1.19
N VAL A 51 0.76 -9.74 0.12
CA VAL A 51 1.92 -9.73 1.02
C VAL A 51 2.95 -10.81 0.60
N PRO A 52 4.21 -10.44 0.23
CA PRO A 52 5.24 -11.41 -0.15
C PRO A 52 5.64 -12.32 1.02
N GLU A 53 6.07 -13.55 0.73
CA GLU A 53 6.46 -14.53 1.76
C GLU A 53 7.69 -14.11 2.57
N ASP A 54 8.63 -13.40 1.92
CA ASP A 54 9.89 -12.93 2.50
C ASP A 54 9.79 -11.52 3.12
N ILE A 55 8.57 -10.98 3.20
CA ILE A 55 8.36 -9.65 3.77
C ILE A 55 8.73 -9.64 5.26
N LYS A 56 9.37 -8.55 5.71
CA LYS A 56 9.70 -8.37 7.12
C LYS A 56 8.43 -8.13 7.93
N ALA A 57 8.28 -8.80 9.07
CA ALA A 57 7.23 -8.47 10.01
C ALA A 57 7.32 -7.00 10.47
N GLY A 58 6.19 -6.38 10.78
CA GLY A 58 6.13 -5.02 11.30
C GLY A 58 4.84 -4.29 10.95
N GLU A 59 4.85 -2.99 11.19
CA GLU A 59 3.71 -2.11 10.97
C GLU A 59 3.76 -1.51 9.56
N TYR A 60 2.64 -1.59 8.85
CA TYR A 60 2.48 -1.17 7.48
C TYR A 60 1.27 -0.24 7.33
N ARG A 61 1.27 0.52 6.24
CA ARG A 61 0.11 1.27 5.76
C ARG A 61 0.13 1.36 4.24
N ILE A 62 -1.03 1.65 3.67
CA ILE A 62 -1.18 1.94 2.24
C ILE A 62 -1.36 3.44 2.08
N ARG A 63 -0.56 4.06 1.22
CA ARG A 63 -0.78 5.44 0.76
C ARG A 63 -1.28 5.39 -0.68
N HIS A 64 -2.30 6.18 -0.98
CA HIS A 64 -2.75 6.48 -2.33
C HIS A 64 -2.38 7.92 -2.68
N ASN A 65 -1.84 8.14 -3.88
CA ASN A 65 -1.63 9.47 -4.45
C ASN A 65 -2.47 9.60 -5.72
N GLY A 66 -3.14 10.74 -5.88
CA GLY A 66 -4.04 10.96 -7.00
C GLY A 66 -4.17 12.43 -7.36
N TYR A 67 -4.92 12.68 -8.41
CA TYR A 67 -5.29 14.03 -8.84
C TYR A 67 -6.78 14.10 -9.08
N TYR A 68 -7.41 15.20 -8.70
CA TYR A 68 -8.80 15.47 -9.04
C TYR A 68 -8.87 16.71 -9.94
N ARG A 69 -9.88 16.72 -10.82
CA ARG A 69 -10.20 17.89 -11.64
C ARG A 69 -11.31 18.68 -10.94
N TYR A 70 -11.04 19.94 -10.65
CA TYR A 70 -12.04 20.82 -10.05
C TYR A 70 -13.04 21.31 -11.11
N ILE A 71 -14.31 21.49 -10.73
CA ILE A 71 -15.39 21.77 -11.70
C ILE A 71 -15.21 23.12 -12.41
N LEU A 72 -14.58 24.09 -11.75
CA LEU A 72 -14.27 25.42 -12.32
C LEU A 72 -12.92 25.44 -13.06
N GLY A 73 -12.28 24.28 -13.25
CA GLY A 73 -10.98 24.14 -13.89
C GLY A 73 -9.85 23.88 -12.90
N GLY A 74 -8.70 23.44 -13.44
CA GLY A 74 -7.53 23.04 -12.65
C GLY A 74 -7.52 21.55 -12.30
N ILE A 75 -6.30 21.05 -12.06
CA ILE A 75 -6.01 19.67 -11.65
C ILE A 75 -5.16 19.77 -10.39
N PHE A 76 -5.61 19.17 -9.30
CA PHE A 76 -4.98 19.32 -7.99
C PHE A 76 -4.59 17.95 -7.43
N PRO A 77 -3.39 17.83 -6.83
CA PRO A 77 -2.97 16.60 -6.18
C PRO A 77 -3.77 16.38 -4.89
N TYR A 78 -3.97 15.11 -4.56
CA TYR A 78 -4.44 14.68 -3.25
C TYR A 78 -3.73 13.38 -2.86
N TYR A 79 -3.74 13.07 -1.57
CA TYR A 79 -3.32 11.76 -1.08
C TYR A 79 -4.23 11.30 0.05
N GLY A 80 -4.27 9.99 0.24
CA GLY A 80 -4.94 9.34 1.36
C GLY A 80 -4.02 8.29 1.95
N VAL A 81 -4.15 8.06 3.26
CA VAL A 81 -3.36 7.04 3.98
C VAL A 81 -4.34 6.18 4.76
N SER A 82 -4.18 4.86 4.68
CA SER A 82 -4.98 3.92 5.45
C SER A 82 -4.65 4.02 6.95
N ASN A 83 -5.49 3.41 7.79
CA ASN A 83 -5.04 3.01 9.12
C ASN A 83 -3.82 2.09 9.02
N HIS A 84 -3.02 2.05 10.06
CA HIS A 84 -1.88 1.13 10.12
C HIS A 84 -2.36 -0.30 10.39
N PHE A 85 -1.60 -1.28 9.93
CA PHE A 85 -1.86 -2.70 10.13
C PHE A 85 -0.55 -3.48 10.32
N GLN A 86 -0.62 -4.58 11.05
CA GLN A 86 0.54 -5.43 11.33
C GLN A 86 0.64 -6.56 10.31
N VAL A 87 1.85 -6.76 9.77
CA VAL A 87 2.23 -7.96 9.04
C VAL A 87 3.07 -8.83 9.97
N LEU A 88 2.63 -10.05 10.19
CA LEU A 88 3.30 -11.02 11.05
C LEU A 88 4.17 -11.94 10.19
N SER A 89 5.34 -12.33 10.70
CA SER A 89 6.18 -13.33 10.05
C SER A 89 5.56 -14.72 10.20
N THR A 90 5.52 -15.48 9.11
CA THR A 90 5.10 -16.88 9.10
C THR A 90 6.22 -17.84 9.52
N GLU A 91 7.27 -17.36 10.23
CA GLU A 91 8.24 -18.25 10.85
C GLU A 91 7.53 -19.09 11.91
N SER A 92 7.20 -20.30 11.50
CA SER A 92 6.47 -21.28 12.27
C SER A 92 7.26 -21.61 13.53
N SER A 93 6.69 -21.36 14.71
CA SER A 93 7.26 -21.79 15.99
C SER A 93 7.28 -23.32 16.19
N CYS A 94 6.97 -24.11 15.16
CA CYS A 94 6.84 -25.55 15.28
C CYS A 94 8.13 -26.28 14.86
N CYS A 95 8.78 -26.85 15.87
CA CYS A 95 9.88 -27.83 15.81
C CYS A 95 11.32 -27.30 15.74
N LYS A 96 11.79 -26.66 16.82
CA LYS A 96 13.16 -26.93 17.30
C LYS A 96 13.15 -28.21 18.14
N ARG A 97 13.17 -29.39 17.50
CA ARG A 97 13.53 -30.63 18.20
C ARG A 97 15.04 -30.62 18.41
N HIS A 98 15.45 -30.23 19.61
CA HIS A 98 16.79 -30.49 20.10
C HIS A 98 16.94 -32.00 20.30
N TYR A 99 17.76 -32.65 19.47
CA TYR A 99 18.38 -33.92 19.83
C TYR A 99 19.75 -33.57 20.43
N TYR A 100 19.97 -33.98 21.68
CA TYR A 100 21.29 -34.06 22.27
C TYR A 100 21.85 -35.45 21.95
N GLU A 101 23.09 -35.48 21.44
CA GLU A 101 23.95 -36.66 21.41
C GLU A 101 24.48 -36.99 22.81
#